data_AF-A0A3C1H7V5-F1
#
_entry.id   AF-A0A3C1H7V5-F1
#
_cell.length_a   1.000
_cell.length_b   1.000
_cell.length_c   1.000
_cell.angle_alpha   90.00
_cell.angle_beta   90.00
_cell.angle_gamma   90.00
#
_symmetry.space_group_name_H-M   'P 1'
#
loop_
_entity.id
_entity.type
_entity.pdbx_description
1 polymer ?
#
loop_
_entity_poly.entity_id
_entity_poly.type
_entity_poly.pdbx_seq_one_letter_code
_entity_poly.pdbx_strand_id
1 'polypeptide(L)'
;VIRAVSQPANAADPLTPRPTGSEAQFRVIVHVNQSGQARLLQQVTLMWTNGVSDTQGNILRPGHRVLVTDDSLLGKFTGSSLRDGQPVGRRISTVAFSHPRPITMSGVFGDPTAPLACSVLTGYDDPLNPFKHRFHPDHDNLDETRSKILAEGVESFSLNRSVTFRFTDADPEGLGTSQWGDNQLGGEYTETITGLHRAPIVIRGIFRLNRVSLIPFLDNEG
;
A
#
# COMPACT_ATOMS: atom_id res chain seq x y z
N VAL A 1 9.44 9.16 3.91
CA VAL A 1 9.47 10.47 4.60
C VAL A 1 9.05 11.53 3.62
N ILE A 2 7.86 12.11 3.81
CA ILE A 2 7.35 13.23 3.02
C ILE A 2 8.01 14.50 3.54
N ARG A 3 8.53 15.30 2.61
CA ARG A 3 9.32 16.50 2.89
C ARG A 3 8.76 17.75 2.23
N ALA A 4 7.95 17.61 1.19
CA ALA A 4 7.37 18.73 0.48
C ALA A 4 5.92 18.45 0.07
N VAL A 5 5.12 19.52 0.03
CA VAL A 5 3.72 19.52 -0.40
C VAL A 5 3.43 20.78 -1.22
N SER A 6 2.63 20.67 -2.26
CA SER A 6 2.18 21.83 -3.02
C SER A 6 1.22 22.69 -2.20
N GLN A 7 1.09 23.96 -2.55
CA GLN A 7 0.15 24.87 -1.93
C GLN A 7 -1.02 25.11 -2.90
N PRO A 8 -2.03 24.23 -2.93
CA PRO A 8 -3.07 24.29 -3.97
C PRO A 8 -3.93 25.56 -3.93
N ALA A 9 -3.90 26.32 -2.82
CA ALA A 9 -4.55 27.62 -2.69
C ALA A 9 -3.69 28.80 -3.20
N ASN A 10 -2.41 28.58 -3.53
CA ASN A 10 -1.54 29.60 -4.11
C ASN A 10 -1.95 29.85 -5.57
N ALA A 11 -2.46 31.04 -5.87
CA ALA A 11 -2.99 31.37 -7.19
C ALA A 11 -1.93 31.40 -8.30
N ALA A 12 -0.66 31.69 -7.98
CA ALA A 12 0.41 31.80 -8.97
C ALA A 12 1.14 30.47 -9.20
N ASP A 13 1.22 29.64 -8.16
CA ASP A 13 2.02 28.41 -8.18
C ASP A 13 1.39 27.29 -7.32
N PRO A 14 0.23 26.75 -7.74
CA PRO A 14 -0.54 25.79 -6.94
C PRO A 14 0.05 24.37 -6.92
N LEU A 15 0.94 24.05 -7.87
CA LEU A 15 1.41 22.68 -8.10
C LEU A 15 2.84 22.43 -7.62
N THR A 16 3.66 23.46 -7.42
CA THR A 16 5.05 23.28 -6.99
C THR A 16 5.12 22.85 -5.54
N PRO A 17 5.67 21.66 -5.22
CA PRO A 17 5.88 21.23 -3.84
C PRO A 17 6.91 22.11 -3.14
N ARG A 18 6.58 22.58 -1.94
CA ARG A 18 7.46 23.37 -1.08
C ARG A 18 7.79 22.59 0.20
N PRO A 19 8.95 22.83 0.82
CA PRO A 19 9.31 22.16 2.07
C PRO A 19 8.21 22.28 3.14
N THR A 20 7.92 21.17 3.79
CA THR A 20 7.02 21.10 4.95
C THR A 20 7.74 21.60 6.21
N GLY A 21 6.98 22.16 7.16
CA GLY A 21 7.53 22.58 8.46
C GLY A 21 7.95 21.42 9.36
N SER A 22 7.41 20.22 9.11
CA SER A 22 7.77 18.97 9.78
C SER A 22 7.56 17.80 8.84
N GLU A 23 8.41 16.78 8.94
CA GLU A 23 8.31 15.58 8.11
C GLU A 23 7.11 14.70 8.52
N ALA A 24 6.52 14.03 7.54
CA ALA A 24 5.52 12.99 7.77
C ALA A 24 6.03 11.63 7.28
N GLN A 25 5.75 10.56 8.03
CA GLN A 25 6.18 9.21 7.68
C GLN A 25 5.05 8.20 7.79
N PHE A 26 5.04 7.25 6.85
CA PHE A 26 4.14 6.11 6.85
C PHE A 26 4.84 4.92 6.20
N ARG A 27 4.34 3.72 6.51
CA ARG A 27 4.83 2.47 5.90
C ARG A 27 4.22 2.29 4.51
N VAL A 28 5.01 1.79 3.58
CA VAL A 28 4.53 1.23 2.30
C VAL A 28 4.88 -0.25 2.24
N ILE A 29 4.08 -1.04 1.53
CA ILE A 29 4.30 -2.48 1.36
C ILE A 29 4.23 -2.77 -0.13
N VAL A 30 5.31 -3.32 -0.68
CA VAL A 30 5.40 -3.73 -2.07
C VAL A 30 5.72 -5.22 -2.11
N HIS A 31 4.93 -5.98 -2.84
CA HIS A 31 5.21 -7.37 -3.16
C HIS A 31 5.68 -7.49 -4.60
N VAL A 32 6.74 -8.26 -4.84
CA VAL A 32 7.25 -8.57 -6.18
C VAL A 32 7.12 -10.06 -6.38
N ASN A 33 6.42 -10.47 -7.43
CA ASN A 33 6.24 -11.90 -7.73
C ASN A 33 7.47 -12.47 -8.47
N GLN A 34 7.41 -13.76 -8.81
CA GLN A 34 8.51 -14.46 -9.51
C GLN A 34 8.80 -13.88 -10.91
N SER A 35 7.82 -13.22 -11.55
CA SER A 35 8.00 -12.57 -12.85
C SER A 35 8.49 -11.11 -12.75
N GLY A 36 8.81 -10.61 -11.54
CA GLY A 36 9.21 -9.23 -11.32
C GLY A 36 8.06 -8.22 -11.26
N GLN A 37 6.80 -8.67 -11.35
CA GLN A 37 5.63 -7.80 -11.26
C GLN A 37 5.43 -7.31 -9.83
N ALA A 38 5.57 -5.99 -9.64
CA ALA A 38 5.32 -5.33 -8.38
C ALA A 38 3.82 -5.07 -8.15
N ARG A 39 3.40 -5.17 -6.89
CA ARG A 39 2.06 -4.80 -6.41
C ARG A 39 2.16 -4.00 -5.12
N LEU A 40 1.42 -2.90 -5.02
CA LEU A 40 1.23 -2.14 -3.79
C LEU A 40 0.20 -2.87 -2.92
N LEU A 41 0.51 -3.07 -1.63
CA LEU A 41 -0.37 -3.76 -0.67
C LEU A 41 -0.83 -2.80 0.43
N GLN A 42 -2.11 -2.90 0.81
CA GLN A 42 -2.64 -2.27 2.02
C GLN A 42 -2.15 -3.03 3.27
N GLN A 43 -2.19 -4.36 3.19
CA GLN A 43 -1.78 -5.24 4.27
C GLN A 43 -1.31 -6.59 3.73
N VAL A 44 -0.55 -7.31 4.56
CA VAL A 44 -0.17 -8.70 4.35
C VAL A 44 0.00 -9.37 5.71
N THR A 45 -0.48 -10.61 5.83
CA THR A 45 -0.30 -11.44 7.02
C THR A 45 0.63 -12.61 6.69
N LEU A 46 1.75 -12.71 7.41
CA LEU A 46 2.60 -13.88 7.35
C LEU A 46 1.93 -15.01 8.14
N MET A 47 1.70 -16.13 7.48
CA MET A 47 1.06 -17.33 8.03
C MET A 47 1.90 -18.57 7.73
N TRP A 48 1.47 -19.73 8.22
CA TRP A 48 2.12 -21.03 8.04
C TRP A 48 1.16 -22.07 7.48
N THR A 49 1.60 -22.75 6.41
CA THR A 49 0.94 -23.93 5.87
C THR A 49 1.57 -25.18 6.48
N ASN A 50 0.75 -26.07 7.03
CA ASN A 50 1.24 -27.32 7.60
C ASN A 50 1.83 -28.23 6.51
N GLY A 51 2.84 -29.01 6.91
CA GLY A 51 3.36 -30.08 6.08
C GLY A 51 2.35 -31.22 5.96
N VAL A 52 2.54 -32.04 4.93
CA VAL A 52 1.81 -33.29 4.74
C VAL A 52 2.78 -34.43 5.03
N SER A 53 2.37 -35.35 5.90
CA SER A 53 3.08 -36.61 6.15
C SER A 53 2.21 -37.80 5.80
N ASP A 54 2.84 -38.91 5.41
CA ASP A 54 2.12 -40.18 5.26
C ASP A 54 1.77 -40.79 6.64
N THR A 55 1.08 -41.94 6.62
CA THR A 55 0.70 -42.67 7.84
C THR A 55 1.88 -43.23 8.63
N GLN A 56 3.07 -43.27 8.02
CA GLN A 56 4.32 -43.74 8.63
C GLN A 56 5.14 -42.57 9.20
N GLY A 57 4.66 -41.33 9.04
CA GLY A 57 5.32 -40.11 9.51
C GLY A 57 6.36 -39.54 8.55
N ASN A 58 6.53 -40.11 7.35
CA ASN A 58 7.43 -39.56 6.35
C ASN A 58 6.85 -38.26 5.79
N ILE A 59 7.65 -37.20 5.75
CA ILE A 59 7.24 -35.90 5.21
C ILE A 59 7.11 -36.02 3.69
N LEU A 60 5.88 -35.95 3.19
CA LEU A 60 5.57 -35.88 1.76
C LEU A 60 5.73 -34.45 1.24
N ARG A 61 5.39 -33.46 2.07
CA ARG A 61 5.57 -32.03 1.77
C ARG A 61 5.89 -31.26 3.05
N PRO A 62 7.00 -30.52 3.13
CA PRO A 62 7.31 -29.73 4.31
C PRO A 62 6.33 -28.56 4.47
N GLY A 63 6.07 -28.18 5.73
CA GLY A 63 5.36 -26.94 6.03
C GLY A 63 6.20 -25.73 5.63
N HIS A 64 5.54 -24.64 5.30
CA HIS A 64 6.21 -23.43 4.82
C HIS A 64 5.42 -22.17 5.16
N ARG A 65 6.11 -21.03 5.11
CA ARG A 65 5.51 -19.71 5.30
C ARG A 65 4.75 -19.28 4.04
N VAL A 66 3.64 -18.58 4.24
CA VAL A 66 2.83 -17.98 3.16
C VAL A 66 2.51 -16.53 3.49
N LEU A 67 2.27 -15.73 2.45
CA LEU A 67 1.83 -14.34 2.55
C LEU A 67 0.36 -14.26 2.15
N VAL A 68 -0.50 -13.81 3.07
CA VAL A 68 -1.96 -13.75 2.87
C VAL A 68 -2.40 -12.29 2.85
N THR A 69 -3.07 -11.86 1.79
CA THR A 69 -3.65 -10.52 1.63
C THR A 69 -5.18 -10.52 1.70
N ASP A 70 -5.82 -11.66 1.41
CA ASP A 70 -7.26 -11.85 1.60
C ASP A 70 -7.54 -12.42 3.00
N ASP A 71 -8.14 -11.60 3.87
CA ASP A 71 -8.45 -11.97 5.24
C ASP A 71 -9.43 -13.17 5.32
N SER A 72 -10.24 -13.41 4.28
CA SER A 72 -11.15 -14.56 4.24
C SER A 72 -10.41 -15.91 4.13
N LEU A 73 -9.15 -15.90 3.69
CA LEU A 73 -8.32 -17.10 3.58
C LEU A 73 -7.56 -17.44 4.86
N LEU A 74 -7.53 -16.55 5.87
CA LEU A 74 -6.72 -16.75 7.07
C LEU A 74 -7.03 -18.04 7.81
N GLY A 75 -8.31 -18.47 7.81
CA GLY A 75 -8.75 -19.72 8.45
C GLY A 75 -8.18 -20.99 7.81
N LYS A 76 -7.56 -20.90 6.61
CA LYS A 76 -6.92 -22.01 5.91
C LYS A 76 -5.47 -22.23 6.32
N PHE A 77 -4.91 -21.32 7.10
CA PHE A 77 -3.51 -21.34 7.52
C PHE A 77 -3.39 -21.35 9.05
N THR A 78 -2.22 -21.74 9.53
CA THR A 78 -1.85 -21.66 10.95
C THR A 78 -0.94 -20.46 11.21
N GLY A 79 -0.74 -20.13 12.48
CA GLY A 79 0.15 -19.02 12.85
C GLY A 79 1.62 -19.27 12.53
N SER A 80 2.30 -18.26 11.99
CA SER A 80 3.74 -18.32 11.66
C SER A 80 4.67 -18.07 12.85
N SER A 81 4.11 -17.77 14.03
CA SER A 81 4.85 -17.42 15.25
C SER A 81 4.03 -17.83 16.47
N LEU A 82 4.68 -18.01 17.63
CA LEU A 82 3.98 -18.27 18.88
C LEU A 82 3.78 -16.96 19.66
N ARG A 83 2.59 -16.78 20.21
CA ARG A 83 2.28 -15.75 21.22
C ARG A 83 1.47 -16.42 22.31
N ASP A 84 1.98 -16.38 23.55
CA ASP A 84 1.34 -17.01 24.72
C ASP A 84 1.00 -18.50 24.50
N GLY A 85 1.90 -19.21 23.80
CA GLY A 85 1.73 -20.63 23.45
C GLY A 85 0.75 -20.91 22.30
N GLN A 86 0.09 -19.88 21.75
CA GLN A 86 -0.83 -20.01 20.62
C GLN A 86 -0.14 -19.63 19.30
N PRO A 87 -0.33 -20.41 18.22
CA PRO A 87 0.11 -20.01 16.88
C PRO A 87 -0.67 -18.77 16.42
N VAL A 88 0.04 -17.69 16.09
CA VAL A 88 -0.51 -16.46 15.53
C VAL A 88 0.16 -16.05 14.22
N GLY A 89 -0.62 -15.45 13.33
CA GLY A 89 -0.10 -14.76 12.15
C GLY A 89 0.57 -13.44 12.51
N ARG A 90 1.47 -12.96 11.65
CA ARG A 90 2.06 -11.62 11.79
C ARG A 90 1.58 -10.71 10.66
N ARG A 91 0.69 -9.77 11.00
CA ARG A 91 0.19 -8.77 10.05
C ARG A 91 1.12 -7.56 9.96
N ILE A 92 1.35 -7.09 8.74
CA ILE A 92 1.99 -5.82 8.41
C ILE A 92 0.98 -5.03 7.58
N SER A 93 0.69 -3.79 7.99
CA SER A 93 -0.26 -2.90 7.31
C SER A 93 0.35 -1.52 7.06
N THR A 94 -0.18 -0.82 6.05
CA THR A 94 -0.01 0.61 5.84
C THR A 94 -1.25 1.38 6.31
N VAL A 95 -1.05 2.64 6.70
CA VAL A 95 -2.12 3.57 7.07
C VAL A 95 -2.48 4.53 5.93
N ALA A 96 -1.66 4.60 4.88
CA ALA A 96 -1.74 5.67 3.89
C ALA A 96 -2.62 5.33 2.67
N PHE A 97 -2.84 4.05 2.41
CA PHE A 97 -3.58 3.58 1.26
C PHE A 97 -4.74 2.70 1.71
N SER A 98 -5.93 3.04 1.24
CA SER A 98 -7.13 2.23 1.43
C SER A 98 -7.50 1.58 0.10
N HIS A 99 -7.26 0.27 -0.02
CA HIS A 99 -7.66 -0.49 -1.20
C HIS A 99 -7.81 -1.97 -0.83
N PRO A 100 -8.93 -2.61 -1.17
CA PRO A 100 -9.26 -3.95 -0.66
C PRO A 100 -8.40 -5.07 -1.28
N ARG A 101 -7.67 -4.79 -2.37
CA ARG A 101 -6.89 -5.78 -3.11
C ARG A 101 -5.53 -5.22 -3.53
N PRO A 102 -4.50 -6.07 -3.70
CA PRO A 102 -3.21 -5.66 -4.24
C PRO A 102 -3.36 -4.87 -5.55
N ILE A 103 -2.71 -3.71 -5.65
CA ILE A 103 -2.73 -2.88 -6.86
C ILE A 103 -1.48 -3.19 -7.68
N THR A 104 -1.67 -3.70 -8.89
CA THR A 104 -0.58 -3.91 -9.85
C THR A 104 0.09 -2.58 -10.20
N MET A 105 1.42 -2.56 -10.11
CA MET A 105 2.22 -1.38 -10.44
C MET A 105 2.83 -1.52 -11.85
N SER A 106 2.91 -0.43 -12.60
CA SER A 106 3.71 -0.37 -13.83
C SER A 106 5.18 -0.08 -13.49
N GLY A 107 6.08 -0.29 -14.44
CA GLY A 107 7.53 -0.05 -14.29
C GLY A 107 8.29 -1.31 -13.88
N VAL A 108 9.55 -1.15 -13.50
CA VAL A 108 10.43 -2.25 -13.11
C VAL A 108 10.91 -2.02 -11.68
N PHE A 109 10.69 -3.00 -10.79
CA PHE A 109 11.10 -2.87 -9.39
C PHE A 109 12.62 -2.76 -9.28
N GLY A 110 13.10 -1.70 -8.63
CA GLY A 110 14.52 -1.45 -8.42
C GLY A 110 15.22 -0.71 -9.57
N ASP A 111 14.56 -0.48 -10.71
CA ASP A 111 15.16 0.20 -11.86
C ASP A 111 15.08 1.74 -11.70
N PRO A 112 16.21 2.48 -11.69
CA PRO A 112 16.21 3.94 -11.58
C PRO A 112 15.59 4.66 -12.80
N THR A 113 15.56 3.99 -13.96
CA THR A 113 15.09 4.54 -15.24
C THR A 113 13.61 4.25 -15.50
N ALA A 114 13.06 3.20 -14.88
CA ALA A 114 11.69 2.76 -15.05
C ALA A 114 10.93 2.77 -13.70
N PRO A 115 10.49 3.95 -13.21
CA PRO A 115 9.92 4.09 -11.87
C PRO A 115 8.67 3.23 -11.70
N LEU A 116 8.47 2.71 -10.49
CA LEU A 116 7.24 2.02 -10.15
C LEU A 116 6.11 3.02 -9.96
N ALA A 117 4.98 2.79 -10.63
CA ALA A 117 3.84 3.68 -10.54
C ALA A 117 2.53 2.91 -10.40
N CYS A 118 1.56 3.50 -9.70
CA CYS A 118 0.19 3.00 -9.60
C CYS A 118 -0.79 4.13 -9.30
N SER A 119 -2.08 3.84 -9.40
CA SER A 119 -3.15 4.74 -8.99
C SER A 119 -4.00 4.07 -7.93
N VAL A 120 -4.22 4.77 -6.81
CA VAL A 120 -5.13 4.35 -5.74
C VAL A 120 -6.41 5.19 -5.87
N LEU A 121 -7.48 4.55 -6.32
CA LEU A 121 -8.80 5.17 -6.45
C LEU A 121 -9.62 4.92 -5.18
N THR A 122 -10.17 5.99 -4.62
CA THR A 122 -11.24 5.95 -3.63
C THR A 122 -12.47 6.57 -4.27
N GLY A 123 -13.44 5.74 -4.64
CA GLY A 123 -14.64 6.19 -5.35
C GLY A 123 -15.47 7.17 -4.52
N TYR A 124 -16.28 8.00 -5.19
CA TYR A 124 -17.15 8.99 -4.51
C TYR A 124 -18.09 8.35 -3.46
N ASP A 125 -18.55 7.11 -3.69
CA ASP A 125 -19.43 6.39 -2.76
C ASP A 125 -18.69 5.45 -1.78
N ASP A 126 -17.37 5.36 -1.89
CA ASP A 126 -16.55 4.50 -1.03
C ASP A 126 -16.77 4.85 0.46
N PRO A 127 -16.94 3.86 1.35
CA PRO A 127 -17.17 4.12 2.78
C PRO A 127 -16.00 4.85 3.47
N LEU A 128 -14.82 4.87 2.87
CA LEU A 128 -13.63 5.54 3.37
C LEU A 128 -13.34 6.85 2.62
N ASN A 129 -14.27 7.30 1.77
CA ASN A 129 -14.19 8.60 1.14
C ASN A 129 -14.31 9.73 2.20
N PRO A 130 -13.38 10.68 2.28
CA PRO A 130 -13.39 11.72 3.31
C PRO A 130 -14.53 12.73 3.17
N PHE A 131 -15.22 12.80 2.02
CA PHE A 131 -16.42 13.62 1.86
C PHE A 131 -17.67 12.96 2.45
N LYS A 132 -17.63 11.64 2.72
CA LYS A 132 -18.78 10.86 3.15
C LYS A 132 -18.80 10.73 4.68
N HIS A 133 -19.86 11.23 5.30
CA HIS A 133 -20.16 11.12 6.71
C HIS A 133 -21.43 10.30 6.91
N ARG A 134 -21.27 9.03 7.28
CA ARG A 134 -22.37 8.03 7.39
C ARG A 134 -23.61 8.49 8.18
N PHE A 135 -23.44 9.40 9.14
CA PHE A 135 -24.52 9.83 10.03
C PHE A 135 -24.95 11.29 9.83
N HIS A 136 -24.41 11.99 8.82
CA HIS A 136 -24.81 13.36 8.51
C HIS A 136 -25.74 13.34 7.29
N PRO A 137 -27.00 13.80 7.41
CA PRO A 137 -27.98 13.73 6.31
C PRO A 137 -27.50 14.37 5.00
N ASP A 138 -26.76 15.48 5.07
CA ASP A 138 -26.31 16.21 3.87
C ASP A 138 -24.95 15.74 3.32
N HIS A 139 -24.40 14.65 3.87
CA HIS A 139 -23.08 14.12 3.50
C HIS A 139 -23.01 12.59 3.57
N ASP A 140 -24.14 11.88 3.52
CA ASP A 140 -24.16 10.41 3.52
C ASP A 140 -24.17 9.82 2.10
N ASN A 141 -24.18 10.69 1.09
CA ASN A 141 -24.24 10.38 -0.34
C ASN A 141 -25.56 9.69 -0.75
N LEU A 142 -26.64 9.93 -0.01
CA LEU A 142 -27.97 9.38 -0.30
C LEU A 142 -28.97 10.50 -0.60
N ASP A 143 -30.02 10.17 -1.36
CA ASP A 143 -31.13 11.10 -1.55
C ASP A 143 -31.92 11.34 -0.23
N GLU A 144 -32.81 12.34 -0.23
CA GLU A 144 -33.63 12.71 0.92
C GLU A 144 -34.41 11.52 1.52
N THR A 145 -34.75 10.53 0.68
CA THR A 145 -35.48 9.32 1.08
C THR A 145 -34.57 8.17 1.54
N ARG A 146 -33.26 8.36 1.41
CA ARG A 146 -32.21 7.36 1.63
C ARG A 146 -32.38 6.08 0.82
N SER A 147 -33.00 6.18 -0.35
CA SER A 147 -33.30 5.03 -1.21
C SER A 147 -32.30 4.85 -2.35
N LYS A 148 -31.55 5.91 -2.68
CA LYS A 148 -30.60 5.92 -3.79
C LYS A 148 -29.32 6.64 -3.39
N ILE A 149 -28.21 6.18 -3.98
CA ILE A 149 -26.92 6.85 -3.93
C ILE A 149 -26.97 8.04 -4.90
N LEU A 150 -26.52 9.21 -4.44
CA LEU A 150 -26.41 10.42 -5.24
C LEU A 150 -25.28 10.30 -6.27
N ALA A 151 -25.36 11.06 -7.36
CA ALA A 151 -24.30 11.08 -8.36
C ALA A 151 -23.03 11.76 -7.82
N GLU A 152 -21.89 11.41 -8.40
CA GLU A 152 -20.61 12.07 -8.10
C GLU A 152 -20.68 13.59 -8.31
N GLY A 153 -20.07 14.33 -7.39
CA GLY A 153 -20.00 15.78 -7.38
C GLY A 153 -21.19 16.49 -6.73
N VAL A 154 -22.21 15.75 -6.29
CA VAL A 154 -23.32 16.32 -5.51
C VAL A 154 -22.90 16.53 -4.06
N GLU A 155 -22.55 15.46 -3.35
CA GLU A 155 -22.05 15.52 -1.96
C GLU A 155 -20.58 15.09 -1.84
N SER A 156 -20.13 14.17 -2.71
CA SER A 156 -18.80 13.59 -2.66
C SER A 156 -18.15 13.51 -4.04
N PHE A 157 -16.82 13.51 -4.06
CA PHE A 157 -16.01 13.38 -5.25
C PHE A 157 -15.15 12.12 -5.14
N SER A 158 -14.79 11.47 -6.25
CA SER A 158 -13.79 10.41 -6.25
C SER A 158 -12.39 11.00 -6.06
N LEU A 159 -11.58 10.35 -5.23
CA LEU A 159 -10.18 10.72 -5.02
C LEU A 159 -9.29 9.76 -5.80
N ASN A 160 -8.35 10.30 -6.58
CA ASN A 160 -7.31 9.50 -7.19
C ASN A 160 -5.95 9.92 -6.66
N ARG A 161 -5.16 8.93 -6.22
CA ARG A 161 -3.78 9.12 -5.77
C ARG A 161 -2.85 8.43 -6.75
N SER A 162 -2.20 9.21 -7.60
CA SER A 162 -1.17 8.71 -8.52
C SER A 162 0.16 8.69 -7.78
N VAL A 163 0.69 7.49 -7.54
CA VAL A 163 1.87 7.25 -6.71
C VAL A 163 3.02 6.76 -7.58
N THR A 164 4.21 7.35 -7.38
CA THR A 164 5.44 7.01 -8.11
C THR A 164 6.61 6.83 -7.15
N PHE A 165 7.36 5.74 -7.34
CA PHE A 165 8.61 5.41 -6.67
C PHE A 165 9.73 5.39 -7.70
N ARG A 166 10.64 6.38 -7.64
CA ARG A 166 11.85 6.41 -8.47
C ARG A 166 13.01 5.89 -7.63
N PHE A 167 13.57 4.75 -8.01
CA PHE A 167 14.73 4.17 -7.33
C PHE A 167 16.00 4.98 -7.60
N THR A 168 16.93 4.94 -6.67
CA THR A 168 18.26 5.56 -6.79
C THR A 168 19.34 4.53 -6.53
N ASP A 169 20.48 4.65 -7.22
CA ASP A 169 21.62 3.73 -7.03
C ASP A 169 22.33 3.94 -5.70
N ALA A 170 22.28 5.16 -5.16
CA ALA A 170 22.83 5.51 -3.86
C ALA A 170 21.73 5.81 -2.84
N ASP A 171 22.04 5.63 -1.55
CA ASP A 171 21.14 5.98 -0.45
C ASP A 171 20.80 7.49 -0.51
N PRO A 172 19.51 7.86 -0.63
CA PRO A 172 19.10 9.26 -0.77
C PRO A 172 19.40 10.14 0.45
N GLU A 173 19.77 9.56 1.58
CA GLU A 173 20.28 10.33 2.73
C GLU A 173 21.79 10.18 2.94
N GLY A 174 22.50 9.43 2.08
CA GLY A 174 23.95 9.30 2.14
C GLY A 174 24.48 8.64 3.42
N LEU A 175 23.70 7.78 4.09
CA LEU A 175 24.10 7.17 5.36
C LEU A 175 25.15 6.05 5.20
N GLY A 176 25.46 5.64 3.96
CA GLY A 176 26.53 4.68 3.68
C GLY A 176 26.28 3.28 4.23
N THR A 177 25.02 2.82 4.28
CA THR A 177 24.68 1.52 4.87
C THR A 177 25.13 0.35 4.00
N SER A 178 25.82 -0.63 4.58
CA SER A 178 26.25 -1.86 3.88
C SER A 178 25.09 -2.73 3.34
N GLN A 179 23.83 -2.44 3.70
CA GLN A 179 22.65 -3.19 3.26
C GLN A 179 22.03 -2.65 1.96
N TRP A 180 22.47 -1.47 1.50
CA TRP A 180 21.95 -0.82 0.30
C TRP A 180 22.29 -1.64 -0.95
N GLY A 181 21.31 -1.88 -1.81
CA GLY A 181 21.46 -2.68 -3.02
C GLY A 181 21.27 -4.20 -2.82
N ASP A 182 21.25 -4.71 -1.58
CA ASP A 182 20.93 -6.11 -1.28
C ASP A 182 19.57 -6.25 -0.58
N ASN A 183 19.49 -5.87 0.70
CA ASN A 183 18.27 -5.97 1.50
C ASN A 183 17.49 -4.66 1.60
N GLN A 184 18.10 -3.57 1.15
CA GLN A 184 17.52 -2.24 1.20
C GLN A 184 17.60 -1.56 -0.17
N LEU A 185 16.47 -1.00 -0.59
CA LEU A 185 16.35 -0.13 -1.76
C LEU A 185 15.61 1.14 -1.35
N GLY A 186 15.71 2.19 -2.15
CA GLY A 186 14.97 3.41 -1.90
C GLY A 186 15.16 4.42 -3.02
N GLY A 187 14.70 5.63 -2.76
CA GLY A 187 14.81 6.73 -3.70
C GLY A 187 13.73 7.77 -3.46
N GLU A 188 13.25 8.40 -4.52
CA GLU A 188 12.29 9.48 -4.45
C GLU A 188 10.85 8.98 -4.53
N TYR A 189 10.02 9.50 -3.64
CA TYR A 189 8.58 9.29 -3.63
C TYR A 189 7.90 10.55 -4.15
N THR A 190 7.00 10.40 -5.12
CA THR A 190 6.08 11.45 -5.56
C THR A 190 4.67 10.91 -5.57
N GLU A 191 3.73 11.72 -5.09
CA GLU A 191 2.31 11.40 -5.20
C GLU A 191 1.50 12.64 -5.58
N THR A 192 0.59 12.46 -6.52
CA THR A 192 -0.36 13.49 -6.96
C THR A 192 -1.76 13.05 -6.59
N ILE A 193 -2.45 13.86 -5.79
CA ILE A 193 -3.80 13.61 -5.30
C ILE A 193 -4.77 14.55 -6.04
N THR A 194 -5.79 13.99 -6.69
CA THR A 194 -6.89 14.73 -7.32
C THR A 194 -8.22 14.38 -6.66
N GLY A 195 -9.24 15.22 -6.88
CA GLY A 195 -10.58 15.04 -6.31
C GLY A 195 -10.78 15.64 -4.92
N LEU A 196 -9.72 15.81 -4.13
CA LEU A 196 -9.80 16.47 -2.81
C LEU A 196 -9.88 18.01 -2.92
N HIS A 197 -9.38 18.58 -4.01
CA HIS A 197 -9.35 20.02 -4.26
C HIS A 197 -9.41 20.28 -5.78
N ARG A 198 -9.85 21.49 -6.18
CA ARG A 198 -9.95 21.92 -7.60
C ARG A 198 -8.63 21.86 -8.36
N ALA A 199 -7.53 22.02 -7.64
CA ALA A 199 -6.17 21.86 -8.13
C ALA A 199 -5.54 20.63 -7.46
N PRO A 200 -4.77 19.81 -8.20
CA PRO A 200 -4.04 18.68 -7.64
C PRO A 200 -3.14 19.05 -6.45
N ILE A 201 -3.03 18.14 -5.50
CA ILE A 201 -2.07 18.23 -4.40
C ILE A 201 -0.90 17.33 -4.73
N VAL A 202 0.31 17.89 -4.81
CA VAL A 202 1.52 17.14 -5.14
C VAL A 202 2.38 17.04 -3.88
N ILE A 203 2.71 15.83 -3.46
CA ILE A 203 3.63 15.59 -2.35
C ILE A 203 4.90 14.90 -2.85
N ARG A 204 6.02 15.22 -2.20
CA ARG A 204 7.33 14.64 -2.48
C ARG A 204 8.06 14.27 -1.21
N GLY A 205 8.92 13.26 -1.33
CA GLY A 205 9.74 12.78 -0.24
C GLY A 205 10.73 11.73 -0.70
N ILE A 206 11.28 11.02 0.27
CA ILE A 206 12.11 9.84 0.03
C ILE A 206 11.39 8.60 0.56
N PHE A 207 11.69 7.44 -0.02
CA PHE A 207 11.23 6.15 0.51
C PHE A 207 12.41 5.20 0.70
N ARG A 208 12.20 4.22 1.57
CA ARG A 208 13.08 3.07 1.75
C ARG A 208 12.24 1.83 1.89
N LEU A 209 12.65 0.78 1.20
CA LEU A 209 12.09 -0.56 1.27
C LEU A 209 13.15 -1.46 1.89
N ASN A 210 12.74 -2.18 2.93
CA ASN A 210 13.53 -3.27 3.51
C ASN A 210 12.89 -4.59 3.11
N ARG A 211 13.68 -5.53 2.60
CA ARG A 211 13.19 -6.85 2.25
C ARG A 211 12.79 -7.63 3.51
N VAL A 212 11.52 -8.02 3.59
CA VAL A 212 10.96 -8.74 4.76
C VAL A 212 10.57 -10.19 4.47
N SER A 213 10.53 -10.58 3.20
CA SER A 213 10.18 -11.93 2.74
C SER A 213 10.78 -12.19 1.36
N LEU A 214 11.05 -13.47 1.07
CA LEU A 214 11.46 -13.97 -0.25
C LEU A 214 10.34 -14.75 -0.96
N ILE A 215 9.16 -14.87 -0.33
CA ILE A 215 8.02 -15.62 -0.89
C ILE A 215 7.43 -14.82 -2.06
N PRO A 216 7.40 -15.36 -3.29
CA PRO A 216 6.97 -14.61 -4.49
C PRO A 216 5.46 -14.76 -4.78
N PHE A 217 4.72 -15.42 -3.90
CA PHE A 217 3.31 -15.72 -4.06
C PHE A 217 2.49 -15.08 -2.94
N LEU A 218 1.33 -14.53 -3.30
CA LEU A 218 0.31 -14.08 -2.38
C LEU A 218 -0.85 -15.07 -2.42
N ASP A 219 -1.47 -15.30 -1.27
CA ASP A 219 -2.73 -16.06 -1.14
C ASP A 219 -2.65 -17.50 -1.69
N ASN A 220 -1.43 -18.04 -1.78
CA ASN A 220 -1.24 -19.38 -2.31
C ASN A 220 -1.47 -20.44 -1.23
N GLU A 221 -2.41 -21.32 -1.48
CA GLU A 221 -2.51 -22.61 -0.81
C GLU A 221 -1.56 -23.54 -1.57
N GLY A 222 -0.37 -23.75 -1.01
CA GLY A 222 0.71 -24.49 -1.69
C GLY A 222 0.34 -25.90 -2.15
#